data_AF-A0A8J2KCH9-F1
#
_entry.id   AF-A0A8J2KCH9-F1
#
_cell.length_a   1.000
_cell.length_b   1.000
_cell.length_c   1.000
_cell.angle_alpha   90.00
_cell.angle_beta   90.00
_cell.angle_gamma   90.00
#
_symmetry.space_group_name_H-M   'P 1'
#
loop_
_entity.id
_entity.type
_entity.pdbx_description
1 polymer ?
#
loop_
_entity_poly.entity_id
_entity_poly.type
_entity_poly.pdbx_seq_one_letter_code
_entity_poly.pdbx_strand_id
1 'polypeptide(L)'
;MLDWIFNNFSNRIRSLNQPWLTKEKLAQYAEACSYSGSLYPNIVGFIDGTCRPICRPKKQQELYYSGYYKEHLVKYQGLMLPNGLLARVDGPYIGKRHDSAIIHSSKIISEMEEIFVNADGTWFSLYGDSGYANQKFVKVGFKNRAKLSDAQKKFNTDMSALRVSVEYGFGKIIQLFAFLDFKKNQKLLMQDIKKQYIVGGILANCHTCLNGSQVSRYFSCNPPTLEEYLQ
;
A
#
# COMPACT_ATOMS: atom_id res chain seq x y z
N MET A 1 9.38 -23.21 6.03
CA MET A 1 8.31 -22.31 6.55
C MET A 1 8.04 -21.13 5.63
N LEU A 2 9.04 -20.29 5.30
CA LEU A 2 8.87 -19.12 4.41
C LEU A 2 8.22 -19.47 3.05
N ASP A 3 8.73 -20.50 2.37
CA ASP A 3 8.18 -20.94 1.08
C ASP A 3 6.74 -21.43 1.20
N TRP A 4 6.43 -22.15 2.28
CA TRP A 4 5.09 -22.65 2.51
C TRP A 4 4.09 -21.50 2.69
N ILE A 5 4.41 -20.50 3.51
CA ILE A 5 3.53 -19.32 3.70
C ILE A 5 3.35 -18.58 2.37
N PHE A 6 4.44 -18.34 1.65
CA PHE A 6 4.38 -17.64 0.36
C PHE A 6 3.53 -18.40 -0.67
N ASN A 7 3.75 -19.70 -0.81
CA ASN A 7 3.04 -20.50 -1.82
C ASN A 7 1.55 -20.63 -1.52
N ASN A 8 1.15 -20.68 -0.24
CA ASN A 8 -0.25 -20.87 0.14
C ASN A 8 -1.02 -19.55 0.34
N PHE A 9 -0.36 -18.47 0.76
CA PHE A 9 -1.05 -17.25 1.20
C PHE A 9 -0.59 -15.97 0.51
N SER A 10 0.37 -16.01 -0.44
CA SER A 10 0.83 -14.77 -1.10
C SER A 10 -0.25 -14.07 -1.90
N ASN A 11 -1.28 -14.79 -2.36
CA ASN A 11 -2.43 -14.18 -3.03
C ASN A 11 -3.17 -13.18 -2.12
N ARG A 12 -3.20 -13.38 -0.79
CA ARG A 12 -3.90 -12.53 0.19
C ARG A 12 -3.50 -11.06 0.16
N ILE A 13 -2.26 -10.78 -0.26
CA ILE A 13 -1.74 -9.42 -0.41
C ILE A 13 -1.18 -9.14 -1.80
N ARG A 14 -1.40 -10.01 -2.79
CA ARG A 14 -0.92 -9.80 -4.17
C ARG A 14 -2.05 -9.68 -5.18
N SER A 15 -3.29 -9.89 -4.75
CA SER A 15 -4.49 -9.69 -5.55
C SER A 15 -5.53 -8.94 -4.73
N LEU A 16 -6.29 -8.06 -5.35
CA LEU A 16 -7.46 -7.46 -4.74
C LEU A 16 -8.67 -8.40 -4.74
N ASN A 17 -8.64 -9.47 -5.55
CA ASN A 17 -9.71 -10.45 -5.60
C ASN A 17 -9.66 -11.33 -4.34
N GLN A 18 -10.30 -10.85 -3.28
CA GLN A 18 -10.31 -11.45 -1.96
C GLN A 18 -11.77 -11.68 -1.53
N PRO A 19 -12.08 -12.83 -0.88
CA PRO A 19 -13.44 -13.10 -0.39
C PRO A 19 -13.97 -12.03 0.57
N TRP A 20 -13.08 -11.44 1.37
CA TRP A 20 -13.40 -10.41 2.36
C TRP A 20 -13.44 -8.98 1.79
N LEU A 21 -13.13 -8.78 0.50
CA LEU A 21 -13.14 -7.47 -0.17
C LEU A 21 -14.36 -7.33 -1.10
N THR A 22 -15.56 -7.38 -0.53
CA THR A 22 -16.82 -7.25 -1.28
C THR A 22 -17.17 -5.80 -1.59
N LYS A 23 -18.17 -5.56 -2.46
CA LYS A 23 -18.66 -4.21 -2.78
C LYS A 23 -19.23 -3.50 -1.55
N GLU A 24 -19.92 -4.24 -0.69
CA GLU A 24 -20.46 -3.74 0.58
C GLU A 24 -19.32 -3.31 1.52
N LYS A 25 -18.23 -4.08 1.56
CA LYS A 25 -17.04 -3.71 2.34
C LYS A 25 -16.34 -2.47 1.78
N LEU A 26 -16.24 -2.34 0.45
CA LEU A 26 -15.71 -1.13 -0.18
C LEU A 26 -16.58 0.09 0.15
N ALA A 27 -17.91 -0.03 0.14
CA ALA A 27 -18.81 1.05 0.58
C ALA A 27 -18.57 1.43 2.06
N GLN A 28 -18.44 0.44 2.95
CA GLN A 28 -18.09 0.69 4.37
C GLN A 28 -16.74 1.40 4.52
N TYR A 29 -15.74 1.07 3.70
CA TYR A 29 -14.45 1.75 3.71
C TYR A 29 -14.54 3.19 3.20
N ALA A 30 -15.35 3.44 2.17
CA ALA A 30 -15.63 4.78 1.69
C ALA A 30 -16.26 5.66 2.76
N GLU A 31 -17.30 5.13 3.43
CA GLU A 31 -17.94 5.78 4.56
C GLU A 31 -16.95 6.07 5.70
N ALA A 32 -16.15 5.06 6.12
CA ALA A 32 -15.15 5.23 7.17
C ALA A 32 -14.13 6.35 6.85
N CYS A 33 -13.68 6.43 5.59
CA CYS A 33 -12.83 7.52 5.13
C CYS A 33 -13.55 8.87 5.21
N SER A 34 -14.80 8.96 4.77
CA SER A 34 -15.61 10.18 4.85
C SER A 34 -15.84 10.65 6.29
N TYR A 35 -16.20 9.74 7.20
CA TYR A 35 -16.35 10.04 8.63
C TYR A 35 -15.05 10.53 9.26
N SER A 36 -13.90 10.06 8.77
CA SER A 36 -12.58 10.49 9.24
C SER A 36 -12.11 11.83 8.62
N GLY A 37 -12.90 12.42 7.72
CA GLY A 37 -12.62 13.72 7.11
C GLY A 37 -12.22 13.68 5.63
N SER A 38 -12.44 12.56 4.92
CA SER A 38 -12.19 12.52 3.47
C SER A 38 -13.14 13.45 2.73
N LEU A 39 -12.56 14.35 1.94
CA LEU A 39 -13.30 15.28 1.08
C LEU A 39 -13.78 14.63 -0.23
N TYR A 40 -13.38 13.39 -0.48
CA TYR A 40 -13.94 12.54 -1.53
C TYR A 40 -14.84 11.46 -0.91
N PRO A 41 -16.07 11.28 -1.41
CA PRO A 41 -17.02 10.31 -0.85
C PRO A 41 -16.73 8.86 -1.26
N ASN A 42 -15.86 8.63 -2.25
CA ASN A 42 -15.62 7.31 -2.83
C ASN A 42 -14.20 6.76 -2.59
N ILE A 43 -13.46 7.30 -1.61
CA ILE A 43 -12.11 6.85 -1.28
C ILE A 43 -12.17 5.66 -0.32
N VAL A 44 -11.69 4.50 -0.76
CA VAL A 44 -11.76 3.25 0.02
C VAL A 44 -10.44 2.84 0.64
N GLY A 45 -9.38 3.60 0.42
CA GLY A 45 -8.05 3.27 0.89
C GLY A 45 -6.99 4.15 0.26
N PHE A 46 -5.75 3.84 0.62
CA PHE A 46 -4.61 4.70 0.38
C PHE A 46 -3.50 3.90 -0.29
N ILE A 47 -2.86 4.47 -1.30
CA ILE A 47 -1.78 3.83 -2.05
C ILE A 47 -0.49 4.64 -1.93
N ASP A 48 0.62 3.97 -1.64
CA ASP A 48 1.92 4.63 -1.60
C ASP A 48 3.07 3.69 -1.95
N GLY A 49 4.20 4.29 -2.32
CA GLY A 49 5.47 3.60 -2.48
C GLY A 49 6.30 3.67 -1.19
N THR A 50 7.00 2.60 -0.84
CA THR A 50 8.03 2.59 0.20
C THR A 50 9.34 2.09 -0.36
N CYS A 51 10.43 2.78 -0.02
CA CYS A 51 11.78 2.32 -0.30
C CYS A 51 12.26 1.39 0.81
N ARG A 52 13.04 0.36 0.45
CA ARG A 52 13.71 -0.54 1.39
C ARG A 52 15.21 -0.59 1.06
N PRO A 53 16.09 -0.21 1.99
CA PRO A 53 17.52 -0.26 1.79
C PRO A 53 18.00 -1.70 1.56
N ILE A 54 18.90 -1.87 0.60
CA ILE A 54 19.54 -3.15 0.32
C ILE A 54 21.06 -3.04 0.43
N CYS A 55 21.71 -4.19 0.61
CA CYS A 55 23.15 -4.30 0.46
C CYS A 55 23.52 -3.94 -0.99
N ARG A 56 24.66 -3.27 -1.17
CA ARG A 56 25.19 -2.92 -2.49
C ARG A 56 25.27 -4.18 -3.37
N PRO A 57 24.48 -4.28 -4.45
CA PRO A 57 24.55 -5.43 -5.34
C PRO A 57 25.93 -5.53 -6.00
N LYS A 58 26.40 -6.75 -6.28
CA LYS A 58 27.63 -6.95 -7.06
C LYS A 58 27.43 -6.77 -8.57
N LYS A 59 26.20 -6.94 -9.05
CA LYS A 59 25.80 -6.80 -10.46
C LYS A 59 24.75 -5.69 -10.59
N GLN A 60 24.86 -4.88 -11.65
CA GLN A 60 23.89 -3.84 -12.00
C GLN A 60 23.51 -2.90 -10.85
N GLN A 61 24.47 -2.58 -9.99
CA GLN A 61 24.25 -1.79 -8.78
C GLN A 61 23.67 -0.39 -9.05
N GLU A 62 24.01 0.17 -10.20
CA GLU A 62 23.61 1.50 -10.68
C GLU A 62 22.10 1.60 -10.92
N LEU A 63 21.41 0.47 -11.14
CA LEU A 63 19.97 0.42 -11.22
C LEU A 63 19.34 0.70 -9.85
N TYR A 64 19.93 0.16 -8.78
CA TYR A 64 19.38 0.20 -7.43
C TYR A 64 19.85 1.39 -6.61
N TYR A 65 20.88 2.12 -7.05
CA TYR A 65 21.38 3.30 -6.35
C TYR A 65 20.45 4.51 -6.53
N SER A 66 20.00 5.11 -5.43
CA SER A 66 19.29 6.38 -5.45
C SER A 66 20.22 7.52 -5.05
N GLY A 67 20.34 8.53 -5.92
CA GLY A 67 21.10 9.74 -5.60
C GLY A 67 20.47 10.58 -4.49
N TYR A 68 19.14 10.52 -4.34
CA TYR A 68 18.41 11.24 -3.29
C TYR A 68 18.74 10.69 -1.90
N TYR A 69 18.64 9.37 -1.73
CA TYR A 69 18.93 8.69 -0.45
C TYR A 69 20.43 8.36 -0.26
N LYS A 70 21.24 8.54 -1.32
CA LYS A 70 22.66 8.17 -1.38
C LYS A 70 22.93 6.70 -1.04
N GLU A 71 21.99 5.81 -1.36
CA GLU A 71 22.10 4.38 -1.08
C GLU A 71 21.40 3.48 -2.10
N HIS A 72 21.70 2.17 -2.04
CA HIS A 72 21.02 1.14 -2.82
C HIS A 72 19.71 0.74 -2.17
N LEU A 73 18.63 0.76 -2.95
CA LEU A 73 17.29 0.48 -2.47
C LEU A 73 16.42 -0.20 -3.53
N VAL A 74 15.45 -0.94 -3.05
CA VAL A 74 14.31 -1.42 -3.82
C VAL A 74 13.04 -0.72 -3.36
N LYS A 75 12.03 -0.69 -4.21
CA LYS A 75 10.77 -0.03 -3.92
C LYS A 75 9.61 -1.02 -3.92
N TYR A 76 8.70 -0.89 -2.98
CA TYR A 76 7.44 -1.62 -2.94
C TYR A 76 6.29 -0.63 -3.04
N GLN A 77 5.20 -1.03 -3.69
CA GLN A 77 3.94 -0.30 -3.65
C GLN A 77 2.98 -1.06 -2.75
N GLY A 78 2.28 -0.34 -1.88
CA GLY A 78 1.30 -0.91 -0.96
C GLY A 78 -0.03 -0.17 -1.03
N LEU A 79 -1.12 -0.92 -0.86
CA LEU A 79 -2.46 -0.41 -0.66
C LEU A 79 -2.90 -0.73 0.77
N MET A 80 -3.19 0.31 1.55
CA MET A 80 -3.73 0.21 2.90
C MET A 80 -5.24 0.50 2.89
N LEU A 81 -6.01 -0.38 3.52
CA LEU A 81 -7.44 -0.19 3.74
C LEU A 81 -7.73 0.39 5.14
N PRO A 82 -8.89 1.04 5.33
CA PRO A 82 -9.31 1.59 6.63
C PRO A 82 -9.35 0.57 7.76
N ASN A 83 -9.61 -0.70 7.44
CA ASN A 83 -9.59 -1.79 8.42
C ASN A 83 -8.18 -2.19 8.91
N GLY A 84 -7.14 -1.53 8.39
CA GLY A 84 -5.74 -1.76 8.75
C GLY A 84 -5.06 -2.92 8.05
N LEU A 85 -5.72 -3.53 7.07
CA LEU A 85 -5.11 -4.53 6.22
C LEU A 85 -4.35 -3.88 5.06
N LEU A 86 -3.15 -4.42 4.83
CA LEU A 86 -2.40 -4.18 3.62
C LEU A 86 -2.98 -5.09 2.53
N ALA A 87 -3.96 -4.60 1.76
CA ALA A 87 -4.73 -5.44 0.83
C ALA A 87 -3.94 -5.81 -0.43
N ARG A 88 -2.95 -4.99 -0.80
CA ARG A 88 -2.05 -5.31 -1.92
C ARG A 88 -0.65 -4.78 -1.64
N VAL A 89 0.34 -5.59 -1.97
CA VAL A 89 1.76 -5.24 -2.01
C VAL A 89 2.35 -5.75 -3.30
N ASP A 90 3.08 -4.88 -3.98
CA ASP A 90 3.79 -5.25 -5.19
C ASP A 90 5.22 -4.72 -5.21
N GLY A 91 6.06 -5.39 -6.00
CA GLY A 91 7.51 -5.20 -6.04
C GLY A 91 8.28 -6.48 -5.70
N PRO A 92 9.57 -6.37 -5.33
CA PRO A 92 10.38 -5.16 -5.34
C PRO A 92 10.59 -4.64 -6.77
N TYR A 93 10.51 -3.33 -6.90
CA TYR A 93 10.87 -2.57 -8.10
C TYR A 93 12.26 -1.96 -7.95
N ILE A 94 12.89 -1.68 -9.08
CA ILE A 94 14.13 -0.91 -9.13
C ILE A 94 13.87 0.47 -8.50
N GLY A 95 14.71 0.86 -7.53
CA GLY A 95 14.51 2.04 -6.68
C GLY A 95 14.33 3.39 -7.40
N LYS A 96 14.88 3.51 -8.62
CA LYS A 96 14.73 4.71 -9.48
C LYS A 96 13.36 4.86 -10.12
N ARG A 97 12.51 3.83 -10.13
CA ARG A 97 11.20 3.92 -10.77
C ARG A 97 10.29 4.88 -10.02
N HIS A 98 9.66 5.79 -10.76
CA HIS A 98 8.59 6.64 -10.26
C HIS A 98 7.35 5.81 -9.94
N ASP A 99 6.57 6.24 -8.94
CA ASP A 99 5.39 5.53 -8.48
C ASP A 99 4.29 5.45 -9.55
N SER A 100 4.21 6.48 -10.41
CA SER A 100 3.39 6.48 -11.62
C SER A 100 3.79 5.37 -12.62
N ALA A 101 5.07 5.03 -12.75
CA ALA A 101 5.48 3.92 -13.63
C ALA A 101 5.18 2.55 -12.98
N ILE A 102 5.22 2.49 -11.66
CA ILE A 102 4.92 1.27 -10.89
C ILE A 102 3.44 0.92 -11.00
N ILE A 103 2.54 1.91 -10.92
CA ILE A 103 1.10 1.62 -10.97
C ILE A 103 0.69 0.93 -12.29
N HIS A 104 1.25 1.36 -13.42
CA HIS A 104 1.03 0.71 -14.71
C HIS A 104 1.68 -0.68 -14.78
N SER A 105 2.86 -0.86 -14.18
CA SER A 105 3.57 -2.15 -14.16
C SER A 105 2.88 -3.20 -13.27
N SER A 106 2.24 -2.76 -12.19
CA SER A 106 1.64 -3.61 -11.15
C SER A 106 0.30 -4.27 -11.55
N LYS A 107 -0.28 -3.81 -12.66
CA LYS A 107 -1.63 -4.17 -13.14
C LYS A 107 -2.76 -3.93 -12.12
N ILE A 108 -2.51 -3.16 -11.06
CA ILE A 108 -3.53 -2.88 -10.03
C ILE A 108 -4.77 -2.22 -10.62
N ILE A 109 -4.61 -1.37 -11.63
CA ILE A 109 -5.73 -0.66 -12.27
C ILE A 109 -6.73 -1.64 -12.91
N SER A 110 -6.25 -2.70 -13.57
CA SER A 110 -7.13 -3.72 -14.16
C SER A 110 -7.92 -4.48 -13.08
N GLU A 111 -7.30 -4.80 -11.95
CA GLU A 111 -8.03 -5.42 -10.83
C GLU A 111 -9.05 -4.46 -10.20
N MET A 112 -8.74 -3.17 -10.15
CA MET A 112 -9.69 -2.15 -9.70
C MET A 112 -10.86 -1.97 -10.68
N GLU A 113 -10.65 -2.12 -11.99
CA GLU A 113 -11.75 -2.08 -12.95
C GLU A 113 -12.79 -3.16 -12.69
N GLU A 114 -12.36 -4.35 -12.31
CA GLU A 114 -13.24 -5.47 -11.95
C GLU A 114 -13.89 -5.26 -10.56
N ILE A 115 -13.09 -4.84 -9.58
CA ILE A 115 -13.48 -4.89 -8.15
C ILE A 115 -14.04 -3.56 -7.65
N PHE A 116 -13.68 -2.42 -8.22
CA PHE A 116 -14.08 -1.10 -7.72
C PHE A 116 -15.24 -0.47 -8.49
N VAL A 117 -15.69 -1.07 -9.60
CA VAL A 117 -16.83 -0.58 -10.38
C VAL A 117 -18.12 -1.30 -9.98
N ASN A 118 -19.15 -0.54 -9.61
CA ASN A 118 -20.47 -1.07 -9.26
C ASN A 118 -21.32 -1.33 -10.51
N ALA A 119 -22.40 -2.11 -10.36
CA ALA A 119 -23.29 -2.46 -11.46
C ALA A 119 -24.00 -1.24 -12.09
N ASP A 120 -24.21 -0.18 -11.30
CA ASP A 120 -24.79 1.10 -11.74
C ASP A 120 -23.77 2.02 -12.45
N GLY A 121 -22.52 1.59 -12.60
CA GLY A 121 -21.44 2.35 -13.22
C GLY A 121 -20.71 3.31 -12.29
N THR A 122 -21.12 3.44 -11.03
CA THR A 122 -20.35 4.19 -10.01
C THR A 122 -19.06 3.44 -9.66
N TRP A 123 -18.07 4.14 -9.11
CA TRP A 123 -16.78 3.50 -8.79
C TRP A 123 -16.12 4.06 -7.54
N PHE A 124 -15.33 3.20 -6.90
CA PHE A 124 -14.44 3.56 -5.80
C PHE A 124 -13.06 3.99 -6.30
N SER A 125 -12.33 4.73 -5.48
CA SER A 125 -10.99 5.23 -5.78
C SER A 125 -10.06 5.05 -4.58
N LEU A 126 -8.76 5.07 -4.84
CA LEU A 126 -7.72 5.17 -3.82
C LEU A 126 -7.20 6.61 -3.77
N TYR A 127 -6.69 7.00 -2.62
CA TYR A 127 -5.97 8.26 -2.48
C TYR A 127 -4.45 7.99 -2.44
N GLY A 128 -3.72 8.57 -3.38
CA GLY A 128 -2.27 8.45 -3.51
C GLY A 128 -1.55 9.76 -3.22
N ASP A 129 -0.23 9.66 -3.08
CA ASP A 129 0.64 10.81 -2.98
C ASP A 129 0.73 11.60 -4.32
N SER A 130 1.41 12.75 -4.31
CA SER A 130 1.56 13.58 -5.52
C SER A 130 2.39 12.94 -6.64
N GLY A 131 3.12 11.86 -6.35
CA GLY A 131 3.88 11.07 -7.31
C GLY A 131 3.00 10.29 -8.28
N TYR A 132 1.73 10.04 -7.92
CA TYR A 132 0.75 9.43 -8.81
C TYR A 132 0.11 10.43 -9.78
N ALA A 133 -0.44 9.90 -10.87
CA ALA A 133 -1.32 10.64 -11.77
C ALA A 133 -2.73 10.70 -11.19
N ASN A 134 -3.40 11.85 -11.33
CA ASN A 134 -4.82 11.95 -10.99
C ASN A 134 -5.64 11.27 -12.10
N GLN A 135 -6.34 10.18 -11.78
CA GLN A 135 -7.06 9.35 -12.73
C GLN A 135 -8.36 8.79 -12.13
N LYS A 136 -9.06 7.90 -12.87
CA LYS A 136 -10.37 7.38 -12.44
C LYS A 136 -10.30 6.73 -11.06
N PHE A 137 -9.39 5.77 -10.89
CA PHE A 137 -9.26 4.94 -9.70
C PHE A 137 -8.24 5.43 -8.67
N VAL A 138 -7.44 6.46 -9.00
CA VAL A 138 -6.46 7.03 -8.07
C VAL A 138 -6.59 8.54 -8.09
N LYS A 139 -6.94 9.10 -6.93
CA LYS A 139 -6.99 10.54 -6.69
C LYS A 139 -5.72 10.98 -5.97
N VAL A 140 -5.32 12.21 -6.23
CA VAL A 140 -4.14 12.83 -5.61
C VAL A 140 -4.48 14.26 -5.23
N GLY A 141 -3.71 14.84 -4.30
CA GLY A 141 -3.83 16.24 -3.94
C GLY A 141 -3.50 17.20 -5.09
N PHE A 142 -3.92 18.46 -4.95
CA PHE A 142 -3.61 19.53 -5.90
C PHE A 142 -2.09 19.73 -6.02
N LYS A 143 -1.60 19.81 -7.26
CA LYS A 143 -0.17 19.98 -7.59
C LYS A 143 0.22 21.46 -7.63
N ASN A 144 1.53 21.74 -7.72
CA ASN A 144 2.10 23.11 -7.76
C ASN A 144 1.87 23.90 -6.47
N ARG A 145 2.47 23.44 -5.36
CA ARG A 145 2.32 24.03 -4.01
C ARG A 145 2.43 25.56 -3.96
N ALA A 146 3.30 26.15 -4.77
CA ALA A 146 3.52 27.61 -4.82
C ALA A 146 2.32 28.42 -5.37
N LYS A 147 1.41 27.79 -6.12
CA LYS A 147 0.24 28.43 -6.75
C LYS A 147 -1.09 27.98 -6.17
N LEU A 148 -1.08 27.20 -5.08
CA LEU A 148 -2.31 26.71 -4.46
C LEU A 148 -3.02 27.84 -3.72
N SER A 149 -4.34 27.93 -3.90
CA SER A 149 -5.18 28.74 -3.03
C SER A 149 -5.20 28.15 -1.61
N ASP A 150 -5.60 28.95 -0.61
CA ASP A 150 -5.64 28.47 0.76
C ASP A 150 -6.65 27.34 0.96
N ALA A 151 -7.75 27.34 0.20
CA ALA A 151 -8.70 26.23 0.15
C ALA A 151 -8.05 24.94 -0.39
N GLN A 152 -7.23 25.03 -1.44
CA GLN A 152 -6.51 23.86 -1.99
C GLN A 152 -5.41 23.37 -1.04
N LYS A 153 -4.73 24.27 -0.34
CA LYS A 153 -3.76 23.90 0.70
C LYS A 153 -4.45 23.16 1.83
N LYS A 154 -5.59 23.68 2.33
CA LYS A 154 -6.40 23.04 3.35
C LYS A 154 -6.87 21.65 2.90
N PHE A 155 -7.39 21.53 1.69
CA PHE A 155 -7.76 20.25 1.09
C PHE A 155 -6.60 19.25 1.13
N ASN A 156 -5.41 19.66 0.68
CA ASN A 156 -4.23 18.80 0.65
C ASN A 156 -3.79 18.39 2.06
N THR A 157 -3.84 19.30 3.03
CA THR A 157 -3.51 19.00 4.44
C THR A 157 -4.49 17.97 5.01
N ASP A 158 -5.79 18.20 4.86
CA ASP A 158 -6.84 17.34 5.40
C ASP A 158 -6.75 15.92 4.79
N MET A 159 -6.60 15.82 3.46
CA MET A 159 -6.44 14.53 2.79
C MET A 159 -5.10 13.83 3.07
N SER A 160 -4.01 14.59 3.26
CA SER A 160 -2.70 14.02 3.58
C SER A 160 -2.67 13.39 4.98
N ALA A 161 -3.45 13.92 5.93
CA ALA A 161 -3.56 13.37 7.27
C ALA A 161 -4.10 11.93 7.26
N LEU A 162 -5.10 11.64 6.42
CA LEU A 162 -5.67 10.30 6.25
C LEU A 162 -4.66 9.31 5.64
N ARG A 163 -3.84 9.80 4.70
CA ARG A 163 -2.86 8.99 3.95
C ARG A 163 -1.72 8.46 4.84
N VAL A 164 -1.45 9.09 5.99
CA VAL A 164 -0.46 8.61 6.97
C VAL A 164 -0.73 7.16 7.39
N SER A 165 -1.97 6.68 7.26
CA SER A 165 -2.33 5.28 7.46
C SER A 165 -1.50 4.27 6.66
N VAL A 166 -1.08 4.59 5.43
CA VAL A 166 -0.18 3.71 4.64
C VAL A 166 1.18 3.59 5.30
N GLU A 167 1.72 4.70 5.79
CA GLU A 167 3.02 4.73 6.46
C GLU A 167 2.99 3.88 7.74
N TYR A 168 1.89 3.91 8.49
CA TYR A 168 1.68 2.99 9.63
C TYR A 168 1.69 1.52 9.19
N GLY A 169 1.10 1.19 8.03
CA GLY A 169 1.15 -0.15 7.46
C GLY A 169 2.55 -0.65 7.19
N PHE A 170 3.34 0.16 6.46
CA PHE A 170 4.73 -0.16 6.17
C PHE A 170 5.59 -0.19 7.43
N GLY A 171 5.34 0.72 8.37
CA GLY A 171 5.98 0.75 9.68
C GLY A 171 5.72 -0.52 10.48
N LYS A 172 4.49 -1.04 10.44
CA LYS A 172 4.13 -2.28 11.16
C LYS A 172 4.91 -3.49 10.67
N ILE A 173 5.13 -3.63 9.36
CA ILE A 173 5.93 -4.73 8.80
C ILE A 173 7.35 -4.73 9.40
N ILE A 174 8.01 -3.57 9.39
CA ILE A 174 9.40 -3.48 9.88
C ILE A 174 9.48 -3.52 11.41
N GLN A 175 8.45 -3.07 12.12
CA GLN A 175 8.39 -3.18 13.57
C GLN A 175 8.30 -4.64 14.03
N LEU A 176 7.48 -5.45 13.34
CA LEU A 176 7.35 -6.87 13.63
C LEU A 176 8.54 -7.68 13.10
N PHE A 177 9.11 -7.28 11.96
CA PHE A 177 10.15 -8.03 11.26
C PHE A 177 11.33 -7.12 10.89
N ALA A 178 12.06 -6.65 11.89
CA ALA A 178 13.16 -5.69 11.74
C ALA A 178 14.25 -6.12 10.74
N PHE A 179 14.43 -7.43 10.52
CA PHE A 179 15.38 -7.96 9.55
C PHE A 179 15.04 -7.58 8.09
N LEU A 180 13.80 -7.19 7.79
CA LEU A 180 13.35 -6.71 6.48
C LEU A 180 13.87 -5.31 6.15
N ASP A 181 14.23 -4.51 7.16
CA ASP A 181 14.83 -3.19 7.00
C ASP A 181 16.35 -3.19 7.26
N PHE A 182 16.89 -4.34 7.70
CA PHE A 182 18.30 -4.46 7.96
C PHE A 182 19.10 -4.60 6.66
N LYS A 183 19.54 -3.45 6.14
CA LYS A 183 20.31 -3.28 4.88
C LYS A 183 21.40 -4.33 4.65
N LYS A 184 22.21 -4.65 5.66
CA LYS A 184 23.31 -5.62 5.53
C LYS A 184 22.83 -7.05 5.27
N ASN A 185 21.60 -7.37 5.67
CA ASN A 185 20.97 -8.66 5.44
C ASN A 185 20.15 -8.71 4.15
N GLN A 186 19.60 -7.58 3.70
CA GLN A 186 18.84 -7.47 2.44
C GLN A 186 19.75 -7.57 1.21
N LYS A 187 20.17 -8.81 0.86
CA LYS A 187 21.12 -9.11 -0.21
C LYS A 187 20.39 -9.56 -1.47
N LEU A 188 20.15 -8.61 -2.38
CA LEU A 188 19.62 -8.91 -3.71
C LEU A 188 20.48 -9.97 -4.42
N LEU A 189 19.83 -10.90 -5.12
CA LEU A 189 20.44 -12.06 -5.83
C LEU A 189 21.01 -13.17 -4.93
N MET A 190 21.12 -12.97 -3.62
CA MET A 190 21.52 -14.02 -2.67
C MET A 190 20.36 -14.50 -1.80
N GLN A 191 19.34 -13.66 -1.65
CA GLN A 191 18.12 -13.96 -0.91
C GLN A 191 16.91 -13.52 -1.70
N ASP A 192 15.79 -14.21 -1.47
CA ASP A 192 14.49 -13.82 -2.02
C ASP A 192 13.86 -12.72 -1.16
N ILE A 193 14.40 -11.50 -1.27
CA ILE A 193 13.93 -10.34 -0.52
C ILE A 193 12.47 -9.99 -0.86
N LYS A 194 12.00 -10.37 -2.06
CA LYS A 194 10.59 -10.24 -2.44
C LYS A 194 9.73 -11.11 -1.54
N LYS A 195 10.04 -12.41 -1.51
CA LYS A 195 9.30 -13.40 -0.72
C LYS A 195 9.33 -13.05 0.76
N GLN A 196 10.49 -12.64 1.29
CA GLN A 196 10.61 -12.20 2.68
C GLN A 196 9.65 -11.04 2.99
N TYR A 197 9.62 -10.00 2.16
CA TYR A 197 8.76 -8.84 2.38
C TYR A 197 7.27 -9.18 2.25
N ILE A 198 6.89 -9.99 1.25
CA ILE A 198 5.52 -10.45 1.07
C ILE A 198 5.04 -11.28 2.27
N VAL A 199 5.86 -12.23 2.75
CA VAL A 199 5.51 -13.02 3.93
C VAL A 199 5.42 -12.13 5.18
N GLY A 200 6.31 -11.14 5.33
CA GLY A 200 6.21 -10.14 6.38
C GLY A 200 4.88 -9.36 6.35
N GLY A 201 4.41 -8.98 5.16
CA GLY A 201 3.11 -8.35 4.97
C GLY A 201 1.93 -9.26 5.35
N ILE A 202 1.96 -10.53 4.96
CA ILE A 202 0.91 -11.51 5.31
C ILE A 202 0.83 -11.66 6.83
N LEU A 203 1.96 -11.87 7.49
CA LEU A 203 2.01 -12.04 8.95
C LEU A 203 1.63 -10.75 9.69
N ALA A 204 1.97 -9.58 9.15
CA ALA A 204 1.51 -8.30 9.69
C ALA A 204 -0.01 -8.14 9.59
N ASN A 205 -0.63 -8.60 8.51
CA ASN A 205 -2.09 -8.67 8.37
C ASN A 205 -2.70 -9.66 9.37
N CYS A 206 -2.14 -10.86 9.53
CA CYS A 206 -2.61 -11.82 10.55
C CYS A 206 -2.56 -11.21 11.95
N HIS A 207 -1.47 -10.50 12.29
CA HIS A 207 -1.38 -9.76 13.53
C HIS A 207 -2.46 -8.67 13.62
N THR A 208 -2.77 -7.96 12.53
CA THR A 208 -3.88 -7.00 12.50
C THR A 208 -5.22 -7.67 12.75
N CYS A 209 -5.53 -8.81 12.11
CA CYS A 209 -6.79 -9.54 12.36
C CYS A 209 -6.96 -9.91 13.84
N LEU A 210 -5.87 -10.35 14.49
CA LEU A 210 -5.92 -10.79 15.90
C LEU A 210 -5.97 -9.64 16.92
N ASN A 211 -5.36 -8.49 16.62
CA ASN A 211 -5.10 -7.43 17.62
C ASN A 211 -5.61 -6.03 17.22
N GLY A 212 -6.15 -5.90 16.01
CA GLY A 212 -6.34 -4.62 15.34
C GLY A 212 -5.03 -3.94 14.96
N SER A 213 -5.13 -2.66 14.60
CA SER A 213 -4.00 -1.80 14.27
C SER A 213 -4.29 -0.34 14.63
N GLN A 214 -3.27 0.51 14.55
CA GLN A 214 -3.47 1.96 14.66
C GLN A 214 -4.40 2.48 13.56
N VAL A 215 -4.30 1.93 12.35
CA VAL A 215 -5.15 2.29 11.20
C VAL A 215 -6.60 1.92 11.45
N SER A 216 -6.86 0.68 11.90
CA SER A 216 -8.22 0.20 12.17
C SER A 216 -8.92 1.03 13.25
N ARG A 217 -8.17 1.47 14.28
CA ARG A 217 -8.67 2.37 15.33
C ARG A 217 -8.92 3.78 14.80
N TYR A 218 -8.00 4.31 13.98
CA TYR A 218 -8.12 5.65 13.41
C TYR A 218 -9.40 5.80 12.56
N PHE A 219 -9.70 4.82 11.71
CA PHE A 219 -10.90 4.83 10.87
C PHE A 219 -12.13 4.18 11.54
N SER A 220 -12.02 3.74 12.80
CA SER A 220 -13.07 2.97 13.49
C SER A 220 -13.62 1.80 12.67
N CYS A 221 -12.73 1.10 11.97
CA CYS A 221 -13.06 0.02 11.04
C CYS A 221 -12.31 -1.25 11.43
N ASN A 222 -13.02 -2.29 11.85
CA ASN A 222 -12.39 -3.52 12.31
C ASN A 222 -11.92 -4.40 11.14
N PRO A 223 -10.76 -5.07 11.26
CA PRO A 223 -10.35 -6.09 10.30
C PRO A 223 -11.29 -7.31 10.37
N PRO A 224 -11.31 -8.14 9.31
CA PRO A 224 -11.92 -9.46 9.41
C PRO A 224 -11.21 -10.33 10.45
N THR A 225 -11.85 -11.42 10.85
CA THR A 225 -11.22 -12.46 11.66
C THR A 225 -10.00 -13.06 10.92
N LEU A 226 -9.15 -13.76 11.67
CA LEU A 226 -7.98 -14.40 11.06
C LEU A 226 -8.40 -15.48 10.06
N GLU A 227 -9.45 -16.23 10.38
CA GLU A 227 -10.03 -17.29 9.58
C GLU A 227 -10.58 -16.74 8.26
N GLU A 228 -11.38 -15.67 8.30
CA GLU A 228 -11.89 -14.99 7.10
C GLU A 228 -10.77 -14.43 6.22
N TYR A 229 -9.70 -13.91 6.82
CA TYR A 229 -8.56 -13.40 6.07
C TYR A 229 -7.76 -14.51 5.36
N LEU A 230 -7.63 -15.68 5.98
CA LEU A 230 -6.80 -16.80 5.48
C LEU A 230 -7.53 -17.77 4.53
N GLN A 231 -8.85 -17.63 4.34
CA GLN A 231 -9.63 -18.30 3.29
C GLN A 231 -9.15 -17.87 1.90
#